data_AF-A0A2W6EIC7-F1
#
_entry.id   AF-A0A2W6EIC7-F1
#
_cell.length_a   1.000
_cell.length_b   1.000
_cell.length_c   1.000
_cell.angle_alpha   90.00
_cell.angle_beta   90.00
_cell.angle_gamma   90.00
#
_symmetry.space_group_name_H-M   'P 1'
#
loop_
_entity.id
_entity.type
_entity.pdbx_description
1 polymer ?
#
loop_
_entity_poly.entity_id
_entity_poly.type
_entity_poly.pdbx_seq_one_letter_code
_entity_poly.pdbx_strand_id
1 'polypeptide(L)' 'RGAWVHPDIGCLRLAERRRAFPRALRSAGALDIAAVCAFLT' A
#
# COMPACT_ATOMS: atom_id res chain seq x y z
N ARG A 1 0.09 11.73 9.09
CA ARG A 1 0.76 10.41 8.97
C ARG A 1 0.45 9.89 7.58
N GLY A 2 1.47 9.63 6.77
CA GLY A 2 1.28 9.19 5.38
C GLY A 2 2.15 7.99 5.09
N ALA A 3 1.72 7.21 4.09
CA ALA A 3 2.54 6.18 3.48
C ALA A 3 2.75 6.60 2.02
N TRP A 4 4.01 6.60 1.60
CA TRP A 4 4.40 6.91 0.23
C TRP A 4 5.01 5.65 -0.37
N VAL A 5 4.70 5.40 -1.64
CA VAL A 5 5.25 4.30 -2.42
C VAL A 5 5.63 4.82 -3.79
N HIS A 6 6.66 4.25 -4.39
CA HIS A 6 6.97 4.54 -5.79
C HIS A 6 5.78 4.18 -6.69
N PRO A 7 5.52 4.93 -7.77
CA PRO A 7 4.44 4.65 -8.72
C PRO A 7 4.83 3.47 -9.63
N ASP A 8 5.09 2.33 -9.01
CA ASP A 8 5.46 1.07 -9.62
C ASP A 8 4.64 -0.05 -8.96
N ILE A 9 4.04 -0.91 -9.77
CA ILE A 9 3.16 -1.97 -9.28
C ILE A 9 3.94 -3.00 -8.43
N GLY A 10 5.20 -3.25 -8.76
CA GLY A 10 6.08 -4.13 -7.98
C GLY A 10 6.32 -3.60 -6.57
N CYS A 11 6.60 -2.30 -6.44
CA CYS A 11 6.75 -1.59 -5.18
C CYS A 11 5.46 -1.62 -4.35
N LEU A 12 4.30 -1.38 -4.96
CA LEU A 12 2.99 -1.45 -4.29
C LEU A 12 2.72 -2.86 -3.72
N ARG A 13 2.94 -3.91 -4.53
CA ARG A 13 2.74 -5.31 -4.11
C ARG A 13 3.70 -5.74 -3.02
N LEU A 14 4.95 -5.26 -3.05
CA LEU A 14 5.91 -5.52 -1.99
C LEU A 14 5.48 -4.86 -0.67
N ALA A 15 5.00 -3.61 -0.73
CA ALA A 15 4.50 -2.87 0.43
C ALA A 15 3.26 -3.52 1.04
N GLU A 16 2.33 -4.03 0.20
CA GLU A 16 1.17 -4.82 0.61
C GLU A 16 1.58 -6.07 1.38
N ARG A 17 2.42 -6.92 0.77
CA ARG A 17 2.90 -8.18 1.38
C ARG A 17 3.60 -7.96 2.73
N ARG A 18 4.33 -6.86 2.87
CA ARG A 18 5.04 -6.50 4.11
C ARG A 18 4.17 -5.81 5.16
N ARG A 19 2.88 -5.60 4.90
CA ARG A 19 1.95 -4.84 5.75
C ARG A 19 2.48 -3.43 6.06
N ALA A 20 3.10 -2.77 5.08
CA ALA A 20 3.72 -1.45 5.26
C ALA A 20 2.68 -0.35 5.51
N PHE A 21 1.57 -0.34 4.75
CA PHE A 21 0.50 0.65 4.86
C PHE A 21 -0.22 0.64 6.21
N PRO A 22 -0.77 -0.50 6.70
CA PRO A 22 -1.44 -0.51 8.00
C PRO A 22 -0.49 -0.16 9.14
N ARG A 23 0.79 -0.53 9.04
CA ARG A 23 1.82 -0.14 10.04
C ARG A 23 2.10 1.38 10.00
N ALA A 24 2.26 1.97 8.82
CA ALA A 24 2.52 3.40 8.67
C ALA A 24 1.32 4.26 9.10
N LEU A 25 0.10 3.81 8.77
CA LEU A 25 -1.15 4.49 9.07
C LEU A 25 -1.74 4.14 10.45
N ARG A 26 -1.17 3.15 11.15
CA ARG A 26 -1.71 2.57 12.40
C ARG A 26 -3.16 2.08 12.24
N SER A 27 -3.45 1.42 11.12
CA SER A 27 -4.72 0.71 10.93
C SER A 27 -4.71 -0.60 11.71
N ALA A 28 -5.83 -0.94 12.35
CA ALA A 28 -6.01 -2.21 13.05
C ALA A 28 -6.13 -3.40 12.08
N GLY A 29 -6.43 -3.15 10.80
CA GLY A 29 -6.70 -4.19 9.81
C GLY A 29 -5.95 -3.99 8.49
N ALA A 30 -6.18 -4.93 7.57
CA ALA A 30 -5.73 -4.78 6.19
C ALA A 30 -6.32 -3.50 5.58
N LEU A 31 -5.51 -2.79 4.82
CA LEU A 31 -5.97 -1.62 4.08
C LEU A 31 -6.32 -2.07 2.66
N ASP A 32 -7.48 -1.64 2.17
CA ASP A 32 -7.82 -1.85 0.77
C ASP A 32 -6.94 -0.93 -0.10
N ILE A 33 -6.17 -1.55 -0.99
CA ILE A 33 -5.30 -0.87 -1.95
C ILE A 33 -5.74 -1.10 -3.40
N ALA A 34 -6.92 -1.68 -3.63
CA ALA A 34 -7.42 -2.00 -4.96
C ALA A 34 -7.47 -0.78 -5.88
N ALA A 35 -7.92 0.37 -5.35
CA ALA A 35 -7.95 1.63 -6.11
C ALA A 35 -6.56 2.10 -6.55
N VAL A 36 -5.54 1.91 -5.70
CA VAL A 36 -4.16 2.28 -6.04
C VAL A 36 -3.55 1.29 -7.03
N CYS A 37 -3.85 -0.01 -6.90
CA CYS A 37 -3.45 -1.01 -7.89
C CYS A 37 -4.04 -0.70 -9.27
N ALA A 38 -5.33 -0.33 -9.33
CA ALA A 38 -6.01 0.02 -10.58
C ALA A 38 -5.44 1.30 -11.21
N PHE A 39 -4.96 2.25 -10.40
CA PHE A 39 -4.32 3.47 -10.90
C PHE A 39 -2.91 3.24 -11.49
N LEU A 40 -2.19 2.22 -11.02
CA LEU A 40 -0.84 1.87 -11.48
C LEU A 40 -0.81 0.77 -12.55
N THR A 41 -1.99 0.36 -13.03
CA THR A 41 -2.17 -0.55 -14.17
C THR A 41 -2.46 0.27 -15.41
#